data_AF-A0A8I0KT27-F1
#
_entry.id   AF-A0A8I0KT27-F1
#
_cell.length_a   1.000
_cell.length_b   1.000
_cell.length_c   1.000
_cell.angle_alpha   90.00
_cell.angle_beta   90.00
_cell.angle_gamma   90.00
#
_symmetry.space_group_name_H-M   'P 1'
#
loop_
_entity.id
_entity.type
_entity.pdbx_description
1 polymer ?
#
loop_
_entity_poly.entity_id
_entity_poly.type
_entity_poly.pdbx_seq_one_letter_code
_entity_poly.pdbx_strand_id
1 'polypeptide(L)'
;MHTRNVNVKTAAQESSRKMGGELPPLRGLALRIQWGKARVMRVIDAVKAKNEALDVVFEAMLEGYGDFASGKHTPPHMFSDVPELVSAWHSGWAQAAGVEETSNCACCQSGSGEPCPYHD
;
A
#
# COMPACT_ATOMS: atom_id res chain seq x y z
N MET A 1 -1.88 -53.10 9.03
CA MET A 1 -2.26 -51.81 8.41
C MET A 1 -3.63 -51.42 8.92
N HIS A 2 -3.74 -50.38 9.74
CA HIS A 2 -5.00 -49.90 10.31
C HIS A 2 -5.33 -48.55 9.66
N THR A 3 -6.25 -48.55 8.70
CA THR A 3 -6.81 -47.33 8.13
C THR A 3 -7.82 -46.75 9.10
N ARG A 4 -7.45 -45.66 9.79
CA ARG A 4 -8.40 -44.84 10.56
C ARG A 4 -9.39 -44.23 9.58
N ASN A 5 -10.66 -44.65 9.67
CA ASN A 5 -11.76 -43.98 9.00
C ASN A 5 -11.92 -42.58 9.59
N VAL A 6 -11.49 -41.56 8.85
CA VAL A 6 -11.80 -40.17 9.18
C VAL A 6 -13.25 -39.93 8.77
N ASN A 7 -14.11 -39.68 9.75
CA ASN A 7 -15.51 -39.33 9.52
C ASN A 7 -15.57 -37.97 8.79
N VAL A 8 -15.81 -38.01 7.48
CA VAL A 8 -15.84 -36.83 6.59
C VAL A 8 -16.78 -35.73 7.10
N LYS A 9 -17.81 -36.08 7.88
CA LYS A 9 -18.76 -35.13 8.47
C LYS A 9 -18.14 -34.25 9.56
N THR A 10 -17.13 -34.73 10.29
CA THR A 10 -16.47 -33.96 11.35
C THR A 10 -15.46 -32.97 10.78
N ALA A 11 -14.75 -33.33 9.70
CA ALA A 11 -13.80 -32.46 9.02
C ALA A 11 -14.47 -31.24 8.36
N ALA A 12 -15.67 -31.41 7.81
CA ALA A 12 -16.42 -30.30 7.20
C ALA A 12 -16.89 -29.26 8.23
N GLN A 13 -17.21 -29.70 9.46
CA GLN A 13 -17.75 -28.82 10.51
C GLN A 13 -16.66 -27.95 11.15
N GLU A 14 -15.42 -28.42 11.21
CA GLU A 14 -14.27 -27.62 11.67
C GLU A 14 -13.75 -26.65 10.60
N SER A 15 -13.90 -26.98 9.31
CA SER A 15 -13.53 -26.07 8.21
C SER A 15 -14.45 -24.85 8.11
N SER A 16 -15.74 -25.00 8.47
CA SER A 16 -16.72 -23.91 8.36
C SER A 16 -16.60 -22.87 9.48
N ARG A 17 -15.95 -23.19 10.61
CA ARG A 17 -15.80 -22.26 11.75
C ARG A 17 -14.66 -21.24 11.61
N LYS A 18 -13.85 -21.31 10.54
CA LYS A 18 -12.74 -20.36 10.31
C LYS A 18 -12.94 -19.38 9.15
N MET A 19 -14.08 -19.42 8.46
CA MET A 19 -14.40 -18.51 7.35
C MET A 19 -15.23 -17.30 7.79
N GLY A 20 -15.09 -16.86 9.04
CA GLY A 20 -15.86 -15.75 9.63
C GLY A 20 -14.98 -14.66 10.25
N GLY A 21 -13.67 -14.71 10.06
CA GLY A 21 -12.82 -13.53 10.27
C GLY A 21 -12.67 -12.84 8.93
N GLU A 22 -13.06 -11.57 8.83
CA GLU A 22 -12.52 -10.70 7.79
C GLU A 22 -11.01 -10.88 7.81
N LEU A 23 -10.45 -11.55 6.80
CA LEU A 23 -9.02 -11.49 6.59
C LEU A 23 -8.69 -10.00 6.47
N PRO A 24 -7.69 -9.50 7.20
CA PRO A 24 -7.31 -8.10 7.08
C PRO A 24 -7.10 -7.81 5.59
N PRO A 25 -7.71 -6.74 5.05
CA PRO A 25 -7.70 -6.50 3.63
C PRO A 25 -6.28 -6.58 3.09
N LEU A 26 -6.07 -7.37 2.03
CA LEU A 26 -4.77 -7.53 1.40
C LEU A 26 -4.22 -6.13 1.07
N ARG A 27 -3.02 -5.82 1.58
CA ARG A 27 -2.39 -4.51 1.40
C ARG A 27 -2.37 -4.13 -0.08
N GLY A 28 -2.76 -2.90 -0.40
CA GLY A 28 -2.90 -2.41 -1.78
C GLY A 28 -4.09 -2.96 -2.60
N LEU A 29 -4.92 -3.88 -2.09
CA LEU A 29 -6.02 -4.46 -2.88
C LEU A 29 -7.08 -3.41 -3.26
N ALA A 30 -7.44 -2.53 -2.33
CA ALA A 30 -8.42 -1.47 -2.58
C ALA A 30 -7.98 -0.55 -3.73
N LEU A 31 -6.73 -0.08 -3.68
CA LEU A 31 -6.13 0.74 -4.74
C LEU A 31 -5.98 -0.03 -6.05
N ARG A 32 -5.65 -1.32 -6.02
CA ARG A 32 -5.58 -2.14 -7.23
C ARG A 32 -6.94 -2.29 -7.92
N ILE A 33 -8.01 -2.42 -7.15
CA ILE A 33 -9.39 -2.45 -7.67
C ILE A 33 -9.74 -1.10 -8.30
N GLN A 34 -9.43 0.02 -7.64
CA GLN A 34 -9.68 1.35 -8.17
C GLN A 34 -8.89 1.62 -9.45
N TRP A 35 -7.62 1.21 -9.51
CA TRP A 35 -6.80 1.27 -10.73
C TRP A 35 -7.46 0.51 -11.89
N GLY A 36 -7.93 -0.72 -11.62
CA GLY A 36 -8.65 -1.53 -12.60
C GLY A 36 -9.92 -0.84 -13.11
N LYS A 37 -10.72 -0.25 -12.20
CA LYS A 37 -11.91 0.53 -12.55
C LYS A 37 -11.57 1.71 -13.45
N ALA A 38 -10.55 2.49 -13.10
CA ALA A 38 -10.08 3.61 -13.92
C ALA A 38 -9.63 3.13 -15.31
N ARG A 39 -8.99 1.97 -15.41
CA ARG A 39 -8.54 1.41 -16.70
C ARG A 39 -9.71 1.05 -17.61
N VAL A 40 -10.74 0.39 -17.06
CA VAL A 40 -11.96 0.05 -17.81
C VAL A 40 -12.75 1.31 -18.19
N MET A 41 -12.82 2.29 -17.29
CA MET A 41 -13.56 3.55 -17.53
C MET A 41 -13.05 4.33 -18.75
N ARG A 42 -11.79 4.13 -19.18
CA ARG A 42 -11.22 4.82 -20.35
C ARG A 42 -12.02 4.64 -21.64
N VAL A 43 -12.75 3.52 -21.78
CA VAL A 43 -13.57 3.26 -22.98
C VAL A 43 -14.94 3.94 -22.93
N ILE A 44 -15.32 4.49 -21.78
CA ILE A 44 -16.62 5.16 -21.53
C ILE A 44 -16.40 6.66 -21.40
N ASP A 45 -15.45 7.07 -20.55
CA ASP A 45 -15.14 8.46 -20.25
C ASP A 45 -13.63 8.58 -19.94
N ALA A 46 -12.87 9.03 -20.94
CA ALA A 46 -11.42 9.14 -20.84
C ALA A 46 -10.95 10.22 -19.86
N VAL A 47 -11.72 11.31 -19.70
CA VAL A 47 -11.36 12.42 -18.80
C VAL A 47 -11.55 11.97 -17.36
N LYS A 48 -12.70 11.39 -17.05
CA LYS A 48 -12.96 10.84 -15.72
C LYS A 48 -11.99 9.73 -15.37
N ALA A 49 -11.73 8.81 -16.31
CA ALA A 49 -10.77 7.73 -16.11
C ALA A 49 -9.35 8.24 -15.78
N LYS A 50 -8.93 9.36 -16.38
CA LYS A 50 -7.64 9.98 -16.08
C LYS A 50 -7.61 10.53 -14.65
N ASN A 51 -8.66 11.22 -14.22
CA ASN A 51 -8.74 11.78 -12.86
C ASN A 51 -8.74 10.66 -11.82
N GLU A 52 -9.56 9.63 -12.00
CA GLU A 52 -9.62 8.47 -11.09
C GLU A 52 -8.27 7.73 -11.03
N ALA A 53 -7.54 7.62 -12.16
CA ALA A 53 -6.21 7.04 -12.15
C ALA A 53 -5.18 7.90 -11.40
N LEU A 54 -5.29 9.23 -11.48
CA LEU A 54 -4.43 10.16 -10.74
C LEU A 54 -4.71 10.08 -9.24
N ASP A 55 -5.97 9.99 -8.82
CA ASP A 55 -6.34 9.84 -7.42
C ASP A 55 -5.73 8.55 -6.83
N VAL A 56 -5.79 7.44 -7.56
CA VAL A 56 -5.18 6.16 -7.11
C VAL A 56 -3.66 6.25 -7.00
N VAL A 57 -3.00 6.99 -7.89
CA VAL A 57 -1.55 7.24 -7.81
C VAL A 57 -1.21 8.07 -6.58
N PHE A 58 -2.01 9.10 -6.28
CA PHE A 58 -1.81 9.93 -5.08
C PHE A 58 -2.01 9.12 -3.80
N GLU A 59 -3.04 8.29 -3.74
CA GLU A 59 -3.28 7.39 -2.59
C GLU A 59 -2.18 6.33 -2.42
N ALA A 60 -1.61 5.80 -3.52
CA ALA A 60 -0.47 4.89 -3.43
C ALA A 60 0.77 5.57 -2.82
N MET A 61 0.97 6.86 -3.09
CA MET A 61 1.99 7.67 -2.43
C MET A 61 1.70 7.84 -0.93
N LEU A 62 0.45 8.13 -0.56
CA LEU A 62 0.07 8.22 0.86
C LEU A 62 0.24 6.89 1.60
N GLU A 63 -0.07 5.76 0.96
CA GLU A 63 0.18 4.42 1.52
C GLU A 63 1.68 4.20 1.74
N GLY A 64 2.53 4.61 0.80
CA GLY A 64 4.00 4.60 0.96
C GLY A 64 4.50 5.43 2.14
N TYR A 65 3.94 6.63 2.30
CA TYR A 65 4.26 7.52 3.42
C TYR A 65 3.86 6.90 4.76
N GLY A 66 2.65 6.34 4.88
CA GLY A 66 2.18 5.69 6.11
C GLY A 66 2.93 4.39 6.43
N ASP A 67 3.35 3.66 5.40
CA ASP A 67 4.09 2.40 5.54
C ASP A 67 5.51 2.60 6.07
N PHE A 68 6.13 3.76 5.82
CA PHE A 68 7.40 4.15 6.44
C PHE A 68 7.31 4.10 7.96
N ALA A 69 6.30 4.75 8.56
CA ALA A 69 6.08 4.76 10.00
C ALA A 69 5.81 3.36 10.59
N SER A 70 5.39 2.42 9.74
CA SER A 70 5.15 1.02 10.09
C SER A 70 6.37 0.11 9.85
N GLY A 71 7.52 0.66 9.42
CA GLY A 71 8.74 -0.09 9.13
C GLY A 71 8.65 -1.01 7.90
N LYS A 72 7.72 -0.76 6.98
CA LYS A 72 7.56 -1.58 5.77
C LYS A 72 8.39 -0.98 4.64
N HIS A 73 9.34 -1.75 4.12
CA HIS A 73 10.29 -1.29 3.10
C HIS A 73 9.95 -1.74 1.66
N THR A 74 8.92 -2.56 1.49
CA THR A 74 8.52 -3.08 0.17
C THR A 74 7.11 -2.62 -0.19
N PRO A 75 6.84 -2.27 -1.46
CA PRO A 75 5.49 -1.95 -1.92
C PRO A 75 4.49 -3.08 -1.66
N PRO A 76 3.18 -2.79 -1.62
CA PRO A 76 2.14 -3.81 -1.62
C PRO A 76 2.29 -4.75 -2.83
N HIS A 77 2.18 -6.06 -2.61
CA HIS A 77 2.28 -7.04 -3.71
C HIS A 77 1.24 -6.80 -4.82
N MET A 78 0.07 -6.26 -4.45
CA MET A 78 -0.99 -5.87 -5.38
C MET A 78 -0.58 -4.77 -6.37
N PHE A 79 0.53 -4.06 -6.15
CA PHE A 79 1.04 -3.06 -7.08
C PHE A 79 2.08 -3.62 -8.05
N SER A 80 2.57 -4.86 -7.84
CA SER A 80 3.76 -5.39 -8.52
C SER A 80 3.69 -5.36 -10.04
N ASP A 81 2.49 -5.43 -10.62
CA ASP A 81 2.23 -5.37 -12.06
C ASP A 81 1.86 -3.98 -12.59
N VAL A 82 1.85 -2.96 -11.74
CA VAL A 82 1.49 -1.57 -12.06
C VAL A 82 2.63 -0.62 -11.68
N PRO A 83 3.58 -0.35 -12.62
CA PRO A 83 4.75 0.49 -12.36
C PRO A 83 4.42 1.87 -11.78
N GLU A 84 3.32 2.48 -12.18
CA GLU A 84 2.88 3.79 -11.69
C GLU A 84 2.59 3.77 -10.19
N LEU A 85 1.96 2.69 -9.68
CA LEU A 85 1.66 2.55 -8.25
C LEU A 85 2.92 2.19 -7.44
N VAL A 86 3.80 1.37 -8.00
CA VAL A 86 5.11 1.06 -7.38
C VAL A 86 5.94 2.33 -7.24
N SER A 87 6.05 3.12 -8.31
CA SER A 87 6.78 4.38 -8.28
C SER A 87 6.18 5.37 -7.29
N ALA A 88 4.86 5.52 -7.28
CA ALA A 88 4.18 6.42 -6.36
C ALA A 88 4.40 6.04 -4.90
N TRP A 89 4.29 4.74 -4.58
CA TRP A 89 4.55 4.22 -3.25
C TRP A 89 5.99 4.52 -2.80
N HIS A 90 6.99 4.29 -3.67
CA HIS A 90 8.38 4.62 -3.36
C HIS A 90 8.60 6.12 -3.14
N SER A 91 7.95 6.98 -3.95
CA SER A 91 8.00 8.43 -3.74
C SER A 91 7.43 8.85 -2.40
N GLY A 92 6.32 8.23 -1.96
CA GLY A 92 5.72 8.51 -0.65
C GLY A 92 6.61 8.06 0.51
N TRP A 93 7.16 6.85 0.38
CA TRP A 93 8.09 6.29 1.37
C TRP A 93 9.36 7.15 1.51
N ALA A 94 9.97 7.53 0.38
CA ALA A 94 11.17 8.37 0.36
C ALA A 94 10.90 9.77 0.94
N GLN A 95 9.73 10.35 0.69
CA GLN A 95 9.33 11.61 1.32
C GLN A 95 9.23 11.48 2.83
N ALA A 96 8.57 10.44 3.34
CA ALA A 96 8.49 10.19 4.78
C ALA A 96 9.88 10.04 5.41
N ALA A 97 10.78 9.30 4.75
CA ALA A 97 12.16 9.13 5.19
C ALA A 97 12.93 10.46 5.25
N GLY A 98 12.82 11.30 4.20
CA GLY A 98 13.48 12.61 4.18
C GLY A 98 12.91 13.57 5.24
N VAL A 99 11.60 13.53 5.49
CA VAL A 99 10.97 14.30 6.57
C VAL A 99 11.47 13.84 7.95
N GLU A 100 11.57 12.53 8.19
CA GLU A 100 12.15 12.01 9.45
C GLU A 100 13.62 12.43 9.60
N GLU A 101 14.41 12.32 8.54
CA GLU A 101 15.82 12.70 8.53
C GLU A 101 16.02 14.18 8.91
N THR A 102 15.31 15.08 8.23
CA THR A 102 15.38 16.53 8.49
C THR A 102 14.78 16.93 9.83
N SER A 103 13.78 16.19 10.33
CA SER A 103 13.22 16.40 11.68
C SER A 103 14.22 16.04 12.78
N ASN A 104 15.14 15.10 12.50
CA ASN A 104 16.19 14.66 13.42
C ASN A 104 17.51 15.42 13.25
N CYS A 105 17.62 16.32 12.26
CA CYS A 105 18.81 17.09 11.99
C CYS A 105 18.86 18.37 12.85
N ALA A 106 19.84 18.45 13.76
CA ALA A 106 20.00 19.62 14.65
C ALA A 106 20.21 20.94 13.88
N CYS A 107 20.84 20.90 12.71
CA CYS A 107 21.01 22.07 11.85
C CYS A 107 19.67 22.54 11.27
N CYS A 108 18.86 21.64 10.72
CA CYS A 108 17.51 21.94 10.22
C CYS A 108 16.59 22.49 11.32
N GLN A 109 16.71 21.95 12.54
CA GLN A 109 15.89 22.37 13.69
C GLN A 109 16.47 23.55 14.47
N SER A 110 17.55 24.18 14.01
CA SER A 110 18.27 25.23 14.76
C SER A 110 17.50 26.54 14.92
N GLY A 111 16.48 26.80 14.09
CA GLY A 111 15.71 28.05 14.10
C GLY A 111 16.52 29.30 13.74
N SER A 112 17.75 29.14 13.27
CA SER A 112 18.69 30.23 12.97
C SER A 112 18.31 31.03 11.71
N GLY A 113 17.49 30.45 10.82
CA GLY A 113 17.19 31.01 9.51
C GLY A 113 18.28 30.75 8.47
N GLU A 114 19.41 30.15 8.87
CA GLU A 114 20.48 29.74 7.97
C GLU A 114 20.16 28.39 7.30
N PRO A 115 20.51 28.20 6.02
CA PRO A 115 20.37 26.91 5.33
C PRO A 115 21.13 25.79 6.06
N CYS A 116 20.56 24.59 6.06
CA CYS A 116 21.25 23.41 6.58
C CYS A 116 22.40 23.04 5.63
N PRO A 117 23.62 22.74 6.14
CA PRO A 117 24.74 22.35 5.27
C PRO A 117 24.63 20.91 4.73
N TYR A 118 23.66 20.12 5.21
CA TYR A 118 23.49 18.70 4.84
C TYR A 118 22.25 18.44 3.99
N HIS A 119 21.28 19.34 4.02
CA HIS A 119 19.96 19.17 3.43
C HIS A 119 19.55 20.46 2.73
N ASP A 120 19.10 20.33 1.49
CA ASP A 120 18.60 21.43 0.66
C ASP A 120 17.11 21.70 0.90
#